data_AF-A0A920W977-F1
#
_entry.id   AF-A0A920W977-F1
#
_cell.length_a   1.000
_cell.length_b   1.000
_cell.length_c   1.000
_cell.angle_alpha   90.00
_cell.angle_beta   90.00
_cell.angle_gamma   90.00
#
_symmetry.space_group_name_H-M   'P 1'
#
loop_
_entity.id
_entity.type
_entity.pdbx_description
1 polymer ?
#
loop_
_entity_poly.entity_id
_entity_poly.type
_entity_poly.pdbx_seq_one_letter_code
_entity_poly.pdbx_strand_id
1 'polypeptide(L)'
;MFDLAGIRYTGPSQKGAAIGMDKLAFSGTMEAAGIASLPLHLLTDDLALDETGPFIIKPSSGSSIGIEVVDDLTTAKALAKTQPYSSRSVIQKYLSDAIDLNISVRTYPETTLSAVERPLRPEDGGIYSYADKYLTGSKGDGQRSQRTSSGATPKTLKENSELSLTK
;
A
#
# COMPACT_ATOMS: atom_id res chain seq x y z
N MET A 1 11.45 -0.23 -23.50
CA MET A 1 11.16 0.50 -24.75
C MET A 1 11.83 1.86 -24.77
N PHE A 2 11.54 2.75 -23.80
CA PHE A 2 12.12 4.10 -23.79
C PHE A 2 13.64 4.13 -23.67
N ASP A 3 14.24 3.26 -22.84
CA ASP A 3 15.71 3.13 -22.77
C ASP A 3 16.32 2.76 -24.14
N LEU A 4 15.70 1.83 -24.87
CA LEU A 4 16.14 1.40 -26.20
C LEU A 4 15.98 2.51 -27.25
N ALA A 5 14.94 3.34 -27.11
CA ALA A 5 14.66 4.44 -28.02
C ALA A 5 15.47 5.72 -27.71
N GLY A 6 16.28 5.73 -26.64
CA GLY A 6 17.01 6.92 -26.19
C GLY A 6 16.09 8.06 -25.71
N ILE A 7 14.86 7.75 -25.32
CA ILE A 7 13.87 8.73 -24.88
C ILE A 7 13.97 8.91 -23.37
N ARG A 8 14.09 10.15 -22.90
CA ARG A 8 14.02 10.48 -21.47
C ARG A 8 12.58 10.34 -20.97
N TYR A 9 12.39 9.70 -19.82
CA TYR A 9 11.10 9.49 -19.18
C TYR A 9 11.17 9.78 -17.68
N THR A 10 10.00 9.97 -17.07
CA THR A 10 9.84 10.10 -15.62
C THR A 10 9.49 8.75 -15.01
N GLY A 11 9.90 8.55 -13.75
CA GLY A 11 9.61 7.33 -13.00
C GLY A 11 10.82 6.38 -12.87
N PRO A 12 10.58 5.16 -12.38
CA PRO A 12 11.65 4.20 -12.13
C PRO A 12 12.24 3.66 -13.43
N SER A 13 13.51 3.25 -13.37
CA SER A 13 14.13 2.48 -14.46
C SER A 13 13.40 1.16 -14.70
N GLN A 14 13.63 0.52 -15.84
CA GLN A 14 13.02 -0.78 -16.15
C GLN A 14 13.24 -1.84 -15.05
N LYS A 15 14.45 -1.90 -14.47
CA LYS A 15 14.74 -2.80 -13.33
C LYS A 15 14.00 -2.38 -12.07
N GLY A 16 13.96 -1.08 -11.76
CA GLY A 16 13.24 -0.56 -10.59
C GLY A 16 11.75 -0.83 -10.67
N ALA A 17 11.15 -0.65 -11.85
CA ALA A 17 9.76 -0.98 -12.12
C ALA A 17 9.48 -2.49 -11.97
N ALA A 18 10.36 -3.35 -12.51
CA ALA A 18 10.20 -4.80 -12.41
C ALA A 18 10.23 -5.28 -10.95
N ILE A 19 11.19 -4.79 -10.15
CA ILE A 19 11.27 -5.11 -8.72
C ILE A 19 10.06 -4.56 -7.98
N GLY A 20 9.69 -3.29 -8.21
CA GLY A 20 8.55 -2.67 -7.51
C GLY A 20 7.19 -3.30 -7.83
N MET A 21 7.04 -3.94 -8.98
CA MET A 21 5.79 -4.58 -9.40
C MET A 21 5.66 -6.04 -8.93
N ASP A 22 6.75 -6.75 -8.70
CA ASP A 22 6.75 -8.12 -8.16
C ASP A 22 6.87 -8.07 -6.64
N LYS A 23 5.79 -8.38 -5.93
CA LYS A 23 5.73 -8.31 -4.45
C LYS A 23 6.78 -9.19 -3.79
N LEU A 24 7.09 -10.35 -4.37
CA LEU A 24 8.09 -11.25 -3.79
C LEU A 24 9.51 -10.67 -3.95
N ALA A 25 9.84 -10.19 -5.15
CA ALA A 25 11.12 -9.55 -5.40
C ALA A 25 11.28 -8.26 -4.58
N PHE A 26 10.23 -7.46 -4.47
CA PHE A 26 10.21 -6.26 -3.64
C PHE A 26 10.42 -6.59 -2.17
N SER A 27 9.70 -7.59 -1.64
CA SER A 27 9.84 -8.01 -0.23
C SER A 27 11.28 -8.43 0.10
N GLY A 28 11.89 -9.27 -0.74
CA GLY A 28 13.29 -9.67 -0.54
C GLY A 28 14.28 -8.51 -0.66
N THR A 29 13.98 -7.52 -1.50
CA THR A 29 14.80 -6.30 -1.62
C THR A 29 14.71 -5.44 -0.35
N MET A 30 13.52 -5.30 0.24
CA MET A 30 13.33 -4.56 1.50
C MET A 30 14.04 -5.26 2.66
N GLU A 31 13.91 -6.59 2.76
CA GLU A 31 14.59 -7.39 3.77
C GLU A 31 16.12 -7.28 3.65
N ALA A 32 16.67 -7.43 2.45
CA ALA A 32 18.10 -7.27 2.19
C ALA A 32 18.63 -5.86 2.50
N ALA A 33 17.76 -4.84 2.41
CA ALA A 33 18.06 -3.46 2.79
C ALA A 33 17.89 -3.18 4.29
N GLY A 34 17.50 -4.16 5.10
CA GLY A 34 17.24 -4.00 6.53
C GLY A 34 15.96 -3.22 6.86
N ILE A 35 15.03 -3.10 5.90
CA ILE A 35 13.74 -2.47 6.09
C ILE A 35 12.78 -3.52 6.62
N ALA A 36 12.14 -3.23 7.76
CA ALA A 36 11.16 -4.13 8.36
C ALA A 36 9.98 -4.38 7.40
N SER A 37 9.80 -5.63 7.00
CA SER A 37 8.71 -6.12 6.18
C SER A 37 8.11 -7.37 6.82
N LEU A 38 6.82 -7.62 6.55
CA LEU A 38 6.22 -8.89 6.92
C LEU A 38 6.78 -10.00 6.02
N PRO A 39 7.08 -11.20 6.57
CA PRO A 39 7.44 -12.35 5.76
C PRO A 39 6.40 -12.59 4.66
N LEU A 40 6.90 -12.72 3.44
CA LEU A 40 6.09 -12.94 2.24
C LEU A 40 6.63 -14.18 1.53
N HIS A 41 5.75 -15.15 1.31
CA HIS A 41 6.12 -16.44 0.72
C HIS A 41 5.48 -16.59 -0.65
N LEU A 42 6.21 -17.23 -1.58
CA LEU A 42 5.60 -17.74 -2.80
C LEU A 42 4.67 -18.90 -2.42
N LEU A 43 3.42 -18.83 -2.86
CA LEU A 43 2.45 -19.87 -2.58
C LEU A 43 2.64 -21.03 -3.57
N THR A 44 3.29 -22.09 -3.09
CA THR A 44 3.53 -23.34 -3.82
C THR A 44 2.79 -24.50 -3.16
N ASP A 45 2.66 -25.63 -3.87
CA ASP A 45 1.98 -26.82 -3.32
C ASP A 45 2.71 -27.40 -2.10
N ASP A 46 4.05 -27.28 -2.07
CA ASP A 46 4.94 -27.77 -1.01
C ASP A 46 5.16 -26.77 0.13
N LEU A 47 4.67 -25.52 0.01
CA LEU A 47 4.83 -24.52 1.06
C LEU A 47 4.28 -25.04 2.41
N ALA A 48 5.08 -24.92 3.45
CA ALA A 48 4.68 -25.13 4.84
C ALA A 48 5.01 -23.85 5.64
N LEU A 49 4.12 -23.48 6.55
CA LEU A 49 4.27 -22.34 7.44
C LEU A 49 4.06 -22.83 8.88
N ASP A 50 4.90 -22.36 9.80
CA ASP A 50 4.79 -22.71 11.23
C ASP A 50 3.71 -21.89 11.95
N GLU A 51 3.27 -20.79 11.35
CA GLU A 51 2.21 -19.93 11.87
C GLU A 51 0.82 -20.39 11.43
N THR A 52 -0.18 -20.18 12.29
CA THR A 52 -1.58 -20.34 11.94
C THR A 52 -2.15 -19.05 11.37
N GLY A 53 -3.19 -19.12 10.52
CA GLY A 53 -3.82 -17.97 9.89
C GLY A 53 -4.55 -17.01 10.87
N PRO A 54 -5.27 -15.99 10.36
CA PRO A 54 -5.63 -15.82 8.96
C PRO A 54 -4.46 -15.34 8.10
N PHE A 55 -4.52 -15.68 6.81
CA PHE A 55 -3.56 -15.27 5.79
C PHE A 55 -4.24 -14.38 4.76
N ILE A 56 -3.44 -13.58 4.07
CA ILE A 56 -3.88 -12.82 2.91
C ILE A 56 -3.08 -13.30 1.69
N ILE A 57 -3.81 -13.74 0.66
CA ILE A 57 -3.25 -14.20 -0.61
C ILE A 57 -3.41 -13.10 -1.67
N LYS A 58 -2.40 -12.95 -2.52
CA LYS A 58 -2.36 -11.91 -3.57
C LYS A 58 -1.60 -12.42 -4.79
N PRO A 59 -1.95 -12.01 -6.02
CA PRO A 59 -1.05 -12.12 -7.17
C PRO A 59 0.32 -11.49 -6.88
N SER A 60 1.39 -12.16 -7.30
CA SER A 60 2.77 -11.66 -7.18
C SER A 60 2.93 -10.32 -7.91
N SER A 61 2.31 -10.15 -9.08
CA SER A 61 2.29 -8.91 -9.86
C SER A 61 0.91 -8.26 -9.86
N GLY A 62 0.87 -6.93 -10.09
CA GLY A 62 -0.38 -6.18 -10.28
C GLY A 62 -1.07 -5.72 -8.98
N SER A 63 -2.15 -4.97 -9.15
CA SER A 63 -2.83 -4.22 -8.08
C SER A 63 -4.28 -4.65 -7.86
N SER A 64 -4.60 -5.04 -6.62
CA SER A 64 -5.94 -5.17 -6.00
C SER A 64 -6.94 -6.18 -6.55
N ILE A 65 -6.68 -6.83 -7.69
CA ILE A 65 -7.52 -7.93 -8.20
C ILE A 65 -6.96 -9.26 -7.67
N GLY A 66 -7.83 -10.14 -7.19
CA GLY A 66 -7.44 -11.46 -6.67
C GLY A 66 -6.81 -11.44 -5.26
N ILE A 67 -7.07 -10.40 -4.46
CA ILE A 67 -6.67 -10.37 -3.06
C ILE A 67 -7.78 -11.01 -2.22
N GLU A 68 -7.44 -12.04 -1.45
CA GLU A 68 -8.39 -12.75 -0.59
C GLU A 68 -7.79 -12.95 0.81
N VAL A 69 -8.63 -12.91 1.83
CA VAL A 69 -8.27 -13.33 3.20
C VAL A 69 -8.82 -14.74 3.41
N VAL A 70 -7.99 -15.62 3.95
CA VAL A 70 -8.31 -17.03 4.19
C VAL A 70 -7.87 -17.44 5.57
N ASP A 71 -8.62 -18.35 6.19
CA ASP A 71 -8.33 -18.79 7.55
C ASP A 71 -7.11 -19.72 7.64
N ASP A 72 -6.82 -20.46 6.57
CA ASP A 72 -5.80 -21.50 6.57
C ASP A 72 -5.06 -21.66 5.23
N LEU A 73 -3.90 -22.32 5.29
CA LEU A 73 -3.01 -22.54 4.16
C LEU A 73 -3.59 -23.52 3.11
N THR A 74 -4.43 -24.46 3.51
CA THR A 74 -5.07 -25.40 2.57
C THR A 74 -6.04 -24.64 1.66
N THR A 75 -6.86 -23.78 2.26
CA THR A 75 -7.77 -22.88 1.54
C THR A 75 -6.99 -21.92 0.64
N ALA A 76 -5.89 -21.35 1.12
CA ALA A 76 -5.00 -20.51 0.31
C ALA A 76 -4.53 -21.22 -0.97
N LYS A 77 -3.99 -22.44 -0.83
CA LYS A 77 -3.49 -23.26 -1.96
C LYS A 77 -4.60 -23.60 -2.94
N ALA A 78 -5.79 -23.94 -2.45
CA ALA A 78 -6.94 -24.24 -3.31
C ALA A 78 -7.36 -23.02 -4.14
N LEU A 79 -7.46 -21.83 -3.51
CA LEU A 79 -7.82 -20.60 -4.22
C LEU A 79 -6.80 -20.22 -5.27
N ALA A 80 -5.50 -20.34 -4.98
CA ALA A 80 -4.43 -20.00 -5.92
C ALA A 80 -4.51 -20.77 -7.24
N LYS A 81 -5.02 -22.01 -7.23
CA LYS A 81 -5.22 -22.84 -8.43
C LYS A 81 -6.38 -22.36 -9.32
N THR A 82 -7.31 -21.60 -8.75
CA THR A 82 -8.52 -21.15 -9.42
C THR A 82 -8.45 -19.71 -9.91
N GLN A 83 -7.45 -18.94 -9.47
CA GLN A 83 -7.32 -17.53 -9.84
C GLN A 83 -6.84 -17.37 -11.29
N PRO A 84 -7.64 -16.80 -12.20
CA PRO A 84 -7.28 -16.69 -13.61
C PRO A 84 -6.28 -15.56 -13.89
N TYR A 85 -5.99 -14.71 -12.90
CA TYR A 85 -5.31 -13.43 -13.08
C TYR A 85 -3.82 -13.44 -12.74
N SER A 86 -3.26 -14.57 -12.29
CA SER A 86 -1.82 -14.64 -11.99
C SER A 86 -1.23 -16.03 -12.21
N SER A 87 -0.03 -16.07 -12.79
CA SER A 87 0.78 -17.29 -12.86
C SER A 87 1.44 -17.64 -11.52
N ARG A 88 1.50 -16.70 -10.57
CA ARG A 88 2.19 -16.84 -9.28
C ARG A 88 1.47 -16.03 -8.21
N SER A 89 1.04 -16.69 -7.14
CA SER A 89 0.46 -16.03 -5.96
C SER A 89 1.43 -16.03 -4.79
N VAL A 90 1.32 -15.02 -3.94
CA VAL A 90 2.08 -14.87 -2.70
C VAL A 90 1.13 -14.88 -1.51
N ILE A 91 1.64 -15.29 -0.36
CA ILE A 91 0.91 -15.37 0.90
C ILE A 91 1.72 -14.71 2.02
N GLN A 92 1.02 -14.04 2.92
CA GLN A 92 1.59 -13.47 4.15
C GLN A 92 0.54 -13.55 5.26
N LYS A 93 0.97 -13.38 6.51
CA LYS A 93 0.09 -13.18 7.65
C LYS A 93 -0.85 -11.99 7.40
N TYR A 94 -2.14 -12.17 7.67
CA TYR A 94 -3.09 -11.07 7.67
C TYR A 94 -3.11 -10.39 9.04
N LEU A 95 -2.95 -9.07 9.04
CA LEU A 95 -3.00 -8.23 10.23
C LEU A 95 -4.25 -7.35 10.17
N SER A 96 -5.32 -7.76 10.84
CA SER A 96 -6.61 -7.05 10.81
C SER A 96 -6.53 -5.64 11.42
N ASP A 97 -5.69 -5.48 12.44
CA ASP A 97 -5.47 -4.24 13.18
C ASP A 97 -4.35 -3.35 12.61
N ALA A 98 -3.74 -3.76 11.48
CA ALA A 98 -2.74 -2.93 10.81
C ALA A 98 -3.32 -1.55 10.47
N ILE A 99 -2.46 -0.56 10.25
CA ILE A 99 -2.85 0.76 9.77
C ILE A 99 -2.03 1.05 8.52
N ASP A 100 -2.71 1.42 7.44
CA ASP A 100 -2.05 1.79 6.19
C ASP A 100 -1.63 3.26 6.24
N LEU A 101 -0.36 3.50 5.98
CA LEU A 101 0.24 4.83 5.87
C LEU A 101 0.97 4.89 4.53
N ASN A 102 0.72 5.95 3.76
CA ASN A 102 1.46 6.19 2.52
C ASN A 102 2.36 7.42 2.65
N ILE A 103 3.50 7.34 1.99
CA ILE A 103 4.40 8.45 1.75
C ILE A 103 4.91 8.36 0.32
N SER A 104 4.88 9.48 -0.40
CA SER A 104 5.45 9.56 -1.74
C SER A 104 6.87 10.10 -1.66
N VAL A 105 7.76 9.49 -2.43
CA VAL A 105 9.16 9.90 -2.55
C VAL A 105 9.42 10.38 -3.98
N ARG A 106 10.02 11.55 -4.11
CA ARG A 106 10.55 12.06 -5.39
C ARG A 106 12.02 12.41 -5.18
N THR A 107 12.89 11.94 -6.06
CA THR A 107 14.36 12.10 -5.93
C THR A 107 14.97 13.17 -6.84
N TYR A 108 14.20 13.69 -7.81
CA TYR A 108 14.64 14.73 -8.75
C TYR A 108 13.68 15.94 -8.73
N PRO A 109 14.19 17.19 -8.79
CA PRO A 109 15.60 17.59 -8.83
C PRO A 109 16.35 17.38 -7.51
N GLU A 110 15.61 17.32 -6.41
CA GLU A 110 16.12 17.00 -5.07
C GLU A 110 15.20 15.96 -4.42
N THR A 111 15.69 15.33 -3.35
CA THR A 111 14.88 14.37 -2.60
C THR A 111 13.84 15.09 -1.75
N THR A 112 12.57 14.82 -2.02
CA THR A 112 11.43 15.41 -1.33
C THR A 112 10.42 14.33 -0.98
N LEU A 113 9.76 14.52 0.17
CA LEU A 113 8.72 13.62 0.69
C LEU A 113 7.37 14.33 0.70
N SER A 114 6.28 13.60 0.45
CA SER A 114 4.94 14.11 0.72
C SER A 114 4.65 14.15 2.22
N ALA A 115 3.55 14.80 2.60
CA ALA A 115 2.93 14.53 3.89
C ALA A 115 2.56 13.03 3.98
N VAL A 116 2.58 12.48 5.20
CA VAL A 116 2.08 11.14 5.46
C VAL A 116 0.56 11.17 5.39
N GLU A 117 -0.01 10.33 4.55
CA GLU A 117 -1.46 10.15 4.43
C GLU A 117 -1.88 8.80 5.04
N ARG A 118 -3.05 8.78 5.68
CA ARG A 118 -3.71 7.57 6.13
C ARG A 118 -4.98 7.39 5.29
N PRO A 119 -5.00 6.46 4.33
CA PRO A 119 -6.21 6.16 3.57
C PRO A 119 -7.34 5.76 4.52
N LEU A 120 -8.55 6.25 4.26
CA LEU A 120 -9.74 5.85 5.03
C LEU A 120 -10.07 4.40 4.69
N ARG A 121 -10.19 3.52 5.69
CA ARG A 121 -10.74 2.19 5.48
C ARG A 121 -12.25 2.27 5.25
N PRO A 122 -12.84 1.33 4.49
CA PRO A 122 -14.29 1.22 4.42
C PRO A 122 -14.86 0.89 5.81
N GLU A 123 -16.09 1.32 6.09
CA GLU A 123 -16.69 1.23 7.43
C GLU A 123 -16.90 -0.21 7.92
N ASP A 124 -16.86 -1.20 7.01
CA ASP A 124 -16.98 -2.63 7.31
C ASP A 124 -15.66 -3.28 7.78
N GLY A 125 -14.56 -2.51 7.88
CA GLY A 125 -13.26 -3.02 8.31
C GLY A 125 -12.56 -3.91 7.27
N GLY A 126 -13.06 -3.94 6.03
CA GLY A 126 -12.48 -4.68 4.92
C GLY A 126 -11.17 -4.12 4.39
N ILE A 127 -10.47 -4.92 3.58
CA ILE A 127 -9.28 -4.48 2.83
C ILE A 127 -9.70 -3.46 1.77
N TYR A 128 -8.85 -2.45 1.54
CA TYR A 128 -9.06 -1.42 0.53
C TYR A 128 -9.19 -2.03 -0.89
N SER A 129 -10.43 -2.23 -1.30
CA SER A 129 -10.79 -3.02 -2.48
C SER A 129 -10.63 -2.21 -3.76
N TYR A 130 -10.73 -2.86 -4.92
CA TYR A 130 -10.79 -2.17 -6.21
C TYR A 130 -11.96 -1.17 -6.27
N ALA A 131 -13.11 -1.52 -5.68
CA ALA A 131 -14.27 -0.65 -5.64
C ALA A 131 -14.00 0.63 -4.85
N ASP A 132 -13.34 0.52 -3.70
CA ASP A 132 -13.00 1.67 -2.86
C ASP A 132 -12.02 2.62 -3.56
N LYS A 133 -11.11 2.05 -4.36
CA LYS A 133 -10.09 2.80 -5.11
C LYS A 133 -10.64 3.53 -6.33
N TYR A 134 -11.66 2.98 -7.01
CA TYR A 134 -12.01 3.43 -8.37
C TYR A 134 -13.51 3.63 -8.63
N LEU A 135 -14.40 3.07 -7.81
CA LEU A 135 -15.85 3.10 -8.09
C LEU A 135 -16.61 4.10 -7.22
N THR A 136 -16.04 4.53 -6.10
CA THR A 136 -16.65 5.51 -5.17
C THR A 136 -16.80 6.91 -5.77
N GLY A 137 -16.14 7.20 -6.90
CA GLY A 137 -16.20 8.49 -7.60
C GLY A 137 -17.16 8.57 -8.81
N SER A 138 -17.86 7.47 -9.17
CA SER A 138 -18.47 7.36 -10.51
C SER A 138 -20.01 7.43 -10.56
N LYS A 139 -20.69 7.91 -9.51
CA LYS A 139 -22.13 8.27 -9.58
C LYS A 139 -22.30 9.80 -9.49
N GLY A 140 -22.49 10.46 -10.64
CA GLY A 140 -23.15 11.77 -10.71
C GLY A 140 -24.65 11.62 -10.41
N ASP A 141 -25.41 12.59 -9.91
CA ASP A 141 -25.29 14.05 -10.02
C ASP A 141 -25.89 14.74 -8.77
N GLY A 142 -25.41 15.95 -8.47
CA GLY A 142 -26.23 16.97 -7.80
C GLY A 142 -25.98 17.23 -6.32
N GLN A 143 -24.75 17.53 -5.90
CA GLN A 143 -24.39 18.70 -5.06
C GLN A 143 -22.88 18.66 -4.82
N ARG A 144 -22.16 19.62 -5.45
CA ARG A 144 -20.77 19.93 -5.11
C ARG A 144 -20.72 20.48 -3.69
N SER A 145 -20.51 19.62 -2.70
CA SER A 145 -19.87 20.07 -1.46
C SER A 145 -18.37 20.05 -1.71
N GLN A 146 -17.82 21.24 -1.91
CA GLN A 146 -16.39 21.50 -1.80
C GLN A 146 -15.89 20.95 -0.46
N ARG A 147 -15.30 19.74 -0.45
CA ARG A 147 -14.32 19.39 0.58
C ARG A 147 -12.97 19.83 0.05
N THR A 148 -12.73 21.13 0.22
CA THR A 148 -11.43 21.74 0.00
C THR A 148 -10.41 21.05 0.88
N SER A 149 -9.28 20.72 0.27
CA SER A 149 -7.98 20.78 0.90
C SER A 149 -7.82 22.17 1.52
N SER A 150 -8.23 22.33 2.78
CA SER A 150 -7.83 23.50 3.55
C SER A 150 -6.38 23.26 3.98
N GLY A 151 -5.46 23.90 3.26
CA GLY A 151 -4.15 24.20 3.81
C GLY A 151 -4.35 24.95 5.12
N ALA A 152 -4.07 24.29 6.23
CA ALA A 152 -3.89 24.95 7.51
C ALA A 152 -2.43 25.40 7.59
N THR A 153 -2.23 26.70 7.39
CA THR A 153 -1.02 27.44 7.77
C THR A 153 -0.66 27.10 9.23
N PRO A 154 0.63 26.98 9.60
CA PRO A 154 1.00 26.68 10.99
C PRO A 154 0.53 27.84 11.87
N LYS A 155 -0.32 27.57 12.88
CA LYS A 155 -0.60 28.56 13.92
C LYS A 155 0.67 28.73 14.76
N THR A 156 1.24 29.92 14.65
CA THR A 156 2.36 30.44 15.44
C THR A 156 2.03 30.30 16.93
N LEU A 157 2.95 29.70 17.68
CA LEU A 157 2.98 29.73 19.14
C LEU A 157 3.03 31.20 19.57
N LYS A 158 2.03 31.67 20.33
CA LYS A 158 2.11 32.96 21.01
C LYS A 158 2.73 32.75 22.39
N GLU A 159 3.87 33.38 22.60
CA GLU A 159 4.43 33.70 23.90
C GLU A 159 3.38 34.41 24.77
N ASN A 160 3.30 34.02 26.05
CA ASN A 160 2.70 34.83 27.10
C ASN A 160 3.69 34.89 28.26
N SER A 161 4.62 35.85 28.20
CA SER A 161 5.07 36.63 29.37
C SER A 161 4.19 37.89 29.38
N GLU A 162 3.76 38.51 30.48
CA GLU A 162 4.10 38.44 31.90
C GLU A 162 3.06 39.32 32.66
N LEU A 163 3.00 39.16 34.00
CA LEU A 163 2.58 40.14 35.03
C LEU A 163 1.05 40.41 35.16
N SER A 164 0.45 40.53 36.35
CA SER A 164 0.93 41.08 37.62
C SER A 164 0.06 40.64 38.82
N LEU A 165 0.73 40.59 39.98
CA LEU A 165 0.23 40.60 41.35
C LEU A 165 -0.99 41.50 41.62
N THR A 166 -1.83 41.11 42.59
CA THR A 166 -2.06 41.73 43.93
C THR A 166 -3.25 41.00 44.61
N LYS A 167 -3.34 40.71 45.90
CA LYS A 167 -2.73 41.14 47.17
C LYS A 167 -2.67 39.94 48.12
#